data_AF-A0A8H5D4E1-F1
#
_entry.id   AF-A0A8H5D4E1-F1
#
_cell.length_a   1.000
_cell.length_b   1.000
_cell.length_c   1.000
_cell.angle_alpha   90.00
_cell.angle_beta   90.00
_cell.angle_gamma   90.00
#
_symmetry.space_group_name_H-M   'P 1'
#
loop_
_entity.id
_entity.type
_entity.pdbx_description
1 polymer ?
#
loop_
_entity_poly.entity_id
_entity_poly.type
_entity_poly.pdbx_seq_one_letter_code
_entity_poly.pdbx_strand_id
1 'polypeptide(L)'
;MLALRAATRSRPRFNVISKPTRWYHPSPRLFYQPIVEPYTWRARLWYRPDGTPRSKWKGAFYTVTALTMLVLINSLQEAVDEIYLLSLLVQMQRIDAKYSLYDFSKPADVLSYLSEIVTCLPNDEKSEGVDVFNRLVEHLMETSPELHGLLKDELEKLHNLLAQGSAQEPLETAEAVLQALTDLSSHLVEIWQKAQGINFGLKGVKDKKSDGEDTYEVVG
;
A
#
# COMPACT_ATOMS: atom_id res chain seq x y z
N MET A 1 -76.57 -42.88 -53.89
CA MET A 1 -77.02 -43.86 -52.87
C MET A 1 -76.41 -45.22 -53.17
N LEU A 2 -76.02 -45.97 -52.12
CA LEU A 2 -75.58 -47.38 -52.08
C LEU A 2 -74.13 -47.64 -52.58
N ALA A 3 -73.09 -47.65 -51.74
CA ALA A 3 -72.77 -48.48 -50.56
C ALA A 3 -72.23 -49.90 -50.86
N LEU A 4 -70.95 -50.08 -50.53
CA LEU A 4 -70.33 -51.21 -49.83
C LEU A 4 -70.27 -52.62 -50.47
N ARG A 5 -69.04 -53.06 -50.76
CA ARG A 5 -68.49 -54.40 -50.45
C ARG A 5 -66.95 -54.31 -50.52
N ALA A 6 -66.27 -54.17 -49.40
CA ALA A 6 -65.79 -55.23 -48.52
C ALA A 6 -64.81 -56.21 -49.21
N ALA A 7 -63.51 -55.93 -49.08
CA ALA A 7 -62.45 -56.92 -49.28
C ALA A 7 -61.52 -56.87 -48.05
N THR A 8 -61.69 -57.89 -47.23
CA THR A 8 -60.95 -58.24 -46.03
C THR A 8 -59.54 -58.72 -46.37
N ARG A 9 -58.48 -58.10 -45.83
CA ARG A 9 -57.20 -58.79 -45.58
C ARG A 9 -56.53 -58.27 -44.29
N SER A 10 -56.70 -59.07 -43.25
CA SER A 10 -55.71 -59.47 -42.23
C SER A 10 -54.57 -58.50 -41.87
N ARG A 11 -54.62 -57.98 -40.64
CA ARG A 11 -53.45 -57.58 -39.85
C ARG A 11 -52.67 -58.83 -39.41
N PRO A 12 -51.34 -58.75 -39.26
CA PRO A 12 -50.67 -59.32 -38.12
C PRO A 12 -50.25 -58.22 -37.14
N ARG A 13 -50.60 -58.45 -35.88
CA ARG A 13 -50.07 -57.76 -34.70
C ARG A 13 -48.67 -58.31 -34.37
N PHE A 14 -47.95 -57.53 -33.55
CA PHE A 14 -46.78 -57.86 -32.73
C PHE A 14 -45.40 -57.76 -33.38
N ASN A 15 -44.67 -56.72 -32.97
CA ASN A 15 -43.32 -56.79 -32.42
C ASN A 15 -43.19 -55.57 -31.49
N VAL A 16 -43.53 -55.71 -30.21
CA VAL A 16 -42.59 -56.07 -29.13
C VAL A 16 -41.32 -55.23 -29.21
N ILE A 17 -41.29 -54.25 -28.31
CA ILE A 17 -40.20 -53.40 -27.86
C ILE A 17 -38.83 -54.10 -27.91
N SER A 18 -37.88 -53.54 -28.67
CA SER A 18 -36.47 -53.60 -28.30
C SER A 18 -36.08 -52.26 -27.68
N LYS A 19 -35.99 -52.22 -26.35
CA LYS A 19 -35.27 -51.14 -25.66
C LYS A 19 -33.83 -51.17 -26.20
N PRO A 20 -33.19 -50.03 -26.49
CA PRO A 20 -31.77 -50.05 -26.81
C PRO A 20 -31.02 -50.63 -25.60
N THR A 21 -30.45 -51.81 -25.79
CA THR A 21 -29.49 -52.42 -24.88
C THR A 21 -28.34 -51.44 -24.78
N ARG A 22 -28.30 -50.66 -23.69
CA ARG A 22 -27.12 -49.90 -23.31
C ARG A 22 -26.04 -50.95 -23.07
N TRP A 23 -25.18 -51.14 -24.07
CA TRP A 23 -23.92 -51.83 -23.90
C TRP A 23 -23.19 -51.09 -22.79
N TYR A 24 -23.20 -51.68 -21.60
CA TYR A 24 -22.24 -51.36 -20.56
C TYR A 24 -20.89 -51.74 -21.16
N HIS A 25 -20.20 -50.77 -21.76
CA HIS A 25 -18.77 -50.86 -21.88
C HIS A 25 -18.22 -50.63 -20.48
N PRO A 26 -17.67 -51.65 -19.80
CA PRO A 26 -16.82 -51.38 -18.66
C PRO A 26 -15.60 -50.65 -19.25
N SER A 27 -15.60 -49.32 -19.17
CA SER A 27 -14.34 -48.57 -19.27
C SER A 27 -13.39 -49.22 -18.26
N PRO A 28 -12.17 -49.60 -18.64
CA PRO A 28 -11.23 -50.16 -17.69
C PRO A 28 -11.05 -49.10 -16.60
N ARG A 29 -11.59 -49.37 -15.41
CA ARG A 29 -11.18 -48.68 -14.19
C ARG A 29 -9.75 -49.12 -13.98
N LEU A 30 -8.83 -48.43 -14.66
CA LEU A 30 -7.45 -48.39 -14.23
C LEU A 30 -7.51 -48.03 -12.75
N PHE A 31 -7.02 -48.95 -11.93
CA PHE A 31 -6.85 -48.79 -10.50
C PHE A 31 -5.79 -47.70 -10.24
N TYR A 32 -6.09 -46.47 -10.62
CA TYR A 32 -5.49 -45.32 -9.97
C TYR A 32 -6.22 -45.18 -8.65
N GLN A 33 -5.68 -45.81 -7.60
CA GLN A 33 -5.90 -45.25 -6.28
C GLN A 33 -5.41 -43.80 -6.37
N PRO A 34 -6.28 -42.78 -6.20
CA PRO A 34 -5.78 -41.43 -6.14
C PRO A 34 -4.81 -41.41 -4.97
N ILE A 35 -3.54 -41.08 -5.26
CA ILE A 35 -2.58 -40.74 -4.22
C ILE A 35 -3.29 -39.68 -3.40
N VAL A 36 -3.72 -40.04 -2.19
CA VAL A 36 -4.37 -39.12 -1.28
C VAL A 36 -3.27 -38.15 -0.88
N GLU A 37 -3.10 -37.08 -1.65
CA GLU A 37 -2.26 -35.97 -1.24
C GLU A 37 -2.69 -35.59 0.19
N PRO A 38 -1.73 -35.30 1.09
CA PRO A 38 -2.05 -34.97 2.46
C PRO A 38 -3.11 -33.86 2.47
N TYR A 39 -4.08 -33.98 3.38
CA TYR A 39 -5.23 -33.08 3.50
C TYR A 39 -4.77 -31.65 3.80
N THR A 40 -4.37 -30.95 2.74
CA THR A 40 -3.87 -29.59 2.75
C THR A 40 -4.95 -28.69 2.19
N TRP A 41 -4.94 -27.43 2.61
CA TRP A 41 -5.87 -26.42 2.09
C TRP A 41 -5.81 -26.30 0.56
N ARG A 42 -4.62 -26.53 -0.02
CA ARG A 42 -4.39 -26.59 -1.48
C ARG A 42 -5.13 -27.77 -2.11
N ALA A 43 -4.98 -28.99 -1.57
CA ALA A 43 -5.68 -30.17 -2.10
C ALA A 43 -7.22 -29.98 -2.08
N ARG A 44 -7.76 -29.33 -1.05
CA ARG A 44 -9.19 -29.02 -0.93
C ARG A 44 -9.70 -28.02 -1.98
N LEU A 45 -8.84 -27.10 -2.40
CA LEU A 45 -9.17 -26.09 -3.41
C LEU A 45 -9.18 -26.70 -4.82
N TRP A 46 -8.21 -27.55 -5.13
CA TRP A 46 -7.99 -28.08 -6.48
C TRP A 46 -8.68 -29.44 -6.75
N TYR A 47 -9.02 -30.22 -5.72
CA TYR A 47 -9.57 -31.57 -5.87
C TYR A 47 -10.91 -31.75 -5.16
N ARG A 48 -11.71 -32.73 -5.60
CA ARG A 48 -12.92 -33.18 -4.92
C ARG A 48 -12.55 -34.12 -3.75
N PRO A 49 -13.44 -34.36 -2.78
CA PRO A 49 -13.23 -35.38 -1.75
C PRO A 49 -12.91 -36.76 -2.35
N ASP A 50 -13.39 -37.03 -3.55
CA ASP A 50 -13.15 -38.26 -4.32
C ASP A 50 -11.78 -38.29 -5.04
N GLY A 51 -10.90 -37.32 -4.80
CA GLY A 51 -9.55 -37.23 -5.40
C GLY A 51 -9.52 -36.80 -6.88
N THR A 52 -10.68 -36.61 -7.52
CA THR A 52 -10.73 -36.12 -8.92
C THR A 52 -10.43 -34.62 -8.99
N PRO A 53 -9.63 -34.15 -9.98
CA PRO A 53 -9.36 -32.72 -10.13
C PRO A 53 -10.67 -31.98 -10.38
N ARG A 54 -10.91 -30.91 -9.60
CA ARG A 54 -12.01 -29.98 -9.90
C ARG A 54 -11.69 -29.30 -11.24
N SER A 55 -12.74 -28.95 -12.00
CA SER A 55 -12.60 -28.36 -13.33
C SER A 55 -11.52 -27.28 -13.38
N LYS A 56 -10.57 -27.40 -14.33
CA LYS A 56 -9.48 -26.44 -14.56
C LYS A 56 -10.00 -25.00 -14.70
N TRP A 57 -11.22 -24.84 -15.22
CA TRP A 57 -11.90 -23.54 -15.34
C TRP A 57 -12.26 -22.91 -13.99
N LYS A 58 -12.62 -23.72 -12.99
CA LYS A 58 -12.90 -23.20 -11.64
C LYS A 58 -11.61 -22.73 -10.97
N GLY A 59 -10.52 -23.49 -11.12
CA GLY A 59 -9.19 -23.09 -10.66
C GLY A 59 -8.72 -21.79 -11.31
N ALA A 60 -8.83 -21.69 -12.65
CA ALA A 60 -8.51 -20.48 -13.40
C ALA A 60 -9.35 -19.28 -12.94
N PHE A 61 -10.66 -19.48 -12.72
CA PHE A 61 -11.54 -18.45 -12.19
C PHE A 61 -11.05 -17.95 -10.82
N TYR A 62 -10.75 -18.86 -9.88
CA TYR A 62 -10.23 -18.48 -8.56
C TYR A 62 -8.89 -17.74 -8.63
N THR A 63 -7.98 -18.16 -9.49
CA THR A 63 -6.68 -17.48 -9.65
C THR A 63 -6.83 -16.09 -10.27
N VAL A 64 -7.71 -15.93 -11.27
CA VAL A 64 -7.98 -14.62 -11.87
C VAL A 64 -8.69 -13.70 -10.87
N THR A 65 -9.66 -14.21 -10.10
CA THR A 65 -10.30 -13.43 -9.03
C THR A 65 -9.31 -13.06 -7.93
N ALA A 66 -8.39 -13.95 -7.55
CA ALA A 66 -7.37 -13.62 -6.53
C ALA A 66 -6.39 -12.56 -7.02
N LEU A 67 -5.94 -12.66 -8.27
CA LEU A 67 -5.03 -11.68 -8.88
C LEU A 67 -5.70 -10.31 -9.04
N THR A 68 -6.95 -10.27 -9.49
CA THR A 68 -7.71 -9.00 -9.59
C THR A 68 -7.94 -8.37 -8.22
N MET A 69 -8.24 -9.16 -7.18
CA MET A 69 -8.33 -8.65 -5.81
C MET A 69 -6.99 -8.10 -5.30
N LEU A 70 -5.86 -8.73 -5.62
CA LEU A 70 -4.54 -8.20 -5.27
C LEU A 70 -4.25 -6.86 -5.96
N VAL A 71 -4.56 -6.75 -7.27
CA VAL A 71 -4.41 -5.48 -8.00
C VAL A 71 -5.30 -4.39 -7.39
N LEU A 72 -6.53 -4.73 -7.02
CA LEU A 72 -7.44 -3.79 -6.35
C LEU A 72 -6.94 -3.36 -4.97
N ILE A 73 -6.36 -4.27 -4.18
CA ILE A 73 -5.77 -3.92 -2.88
C ILE A 73 -4.62 -2.94 -3.06
N ASN A 74 -3.71 -3.20 -4.00
CA ASN A 74 -2.58 -2.31 -4.26
C ASN A 74 -3.05 -0.92 -4.74
N SER A 75 -4.00 -0.88 -5.68
CA SER A 75 -4.58 0.38 -6.17
C SER A 75 -5.31 1.15 -5.06
N LEU A 76 -5.98 0.44 -4.15
CA LEU A 76 -6.66 1.08 -3.02
C LEU A 76 -5.66 1.62 -2.00
N GLN A 77 -4.54 0.94 -1.79
CA GLN A 77 -3.46 1.42 -0.93
C GLN A 77 -2.81 2.69 -1.52
N GLU A 78 -2.49 2.70 -2.82
CA GLU A 78 -1.97 3.87 -3.53
C GLU A 78 -2.94 5.06 -3.42
N ALA A 79 -4.24 4.84 -3.63
CA ALA A 79 -5.25 5.88 -3.46
C ALA A 79 -5.35 6.39 -2.01
N VAL A 80 -5.19 5.52 -1.00
CA VAL A 80 -5.17 5.92 0.41
C VAL A 80 -3.94 6.80 0.70
N ASP A 81 -2.78 6.42 0.17
CA ASP A 81 -1.53 7.18 0.33
C ASP A 81 -1.64 8.56 -0.34
N GLU A 82 -2.19 8.64 -1.56
CA GLU A 82 -2.46 9.91 -2.26
C GLU A 82 -3.44 10.80 -1.50
N ILE A 83 -4.57 10.25 -1.03
CA ILE A 83 -5.56 10.98 -0.23
C ILE A 83 -4.90 11.51 1.04
N TYR A 84 -4.07 10.70 1.67
CA TYR A 84 -3.34 11.08 2.86
C TYR A 84 -2.38 12.25 2.59
N LEU A 85 -1.57 12.18 1.52
CA LEU A 85 -0.68 13.26 1.08
C LEU A 85 -1.44 14.56 0.81
N LEU A 86 -2.55 14.48 0.08
CA LEU A 86 -3.40 15.64 -0.21
C LEU A 86 -4.02 16.23 1.05
N SER A 87 -4.43 15.38 2.00
CA SER A 87 -4.98 15.85 3.28
C SER A 87 -3.95 16.63 4.11
N LEU A 88 -2.69 16.20 4.07
CA LEU A 88 -1.56 16.87 4.72
C LEU A 88 -1.26 18.21 4.02
N LEU A 89 -1.24 18.22 2.70
CA LEU A 89 -1.05 19.45 1.92
C LEU A 89 -2.12 20.50 2.25
N VAL A 90 -3.40 20.12 2.30
CA VAL A 90 -4.50 21.04 2.63
C VAL A 90 -4.35 21.60 4.05
N GLN A 91 -3.94 20.77 5.01
CA GLN A 91 -3.72 21.23 6.38
C GLN A 91 -2.55 22.23 6.46
N MET A 92 -1.46 21.96 5.74
CA MET A 92 -0.31 22.87 5.67
C MET A 92 -0.65 24.18 4.98
N GLN A 93 -1.38 24.15 3.86
CA GLN A 93 -1.88 25.37 3.21
C GLN A 93 -2.78 26.21 4.13
N ARG A 94 -3.55 25.56 5.01
CA ARG A 94 -4.38 26.26 5.99
C ARG A 94 -3.55 26.99 7.05
N ILE A 95 -2.43 26.42 7.47
CA ILE A 95 -1.47 27.09 8.36
C ILE A 95 -0.77 28.21 7.61
N ASP A 96 -0.30 27.94 6.40
CA ASP A 96 0.42 28.88 5.56
C ASP A 96 -0.43 30.10 5.14
N ALA A 97 -1.76 29.97 5.12
CA ALA A 97 -2.67 31.11 4.97
C ALA A 97 -2.48 32.18 6.08
N LYS A 98 -1.93 31.80 7.24
CA LYS A 98 -1.58 32.71 8.34
C LYS A 98 -0.12 33.21 8.27
N TYR A 99 0.67 32.79 7.29
CA TYR A 99 2.10 33.09 7.19
C TYR A 99 2.41 34.58 7.37
N SER A 100 1.60 35.45 6.77
CA SER A 100 1.76 36.91 6.86
C SER A 100 1.57 37.50 8.26
N LEU A 101 1.06 36.73 9.23
CA LEU A 101 0.86 37.15 10.61
C LEU A 101 2.11 36.95 11.48
N TYR A 102 3.08 36.14 11.04
CA TYR A 102 4.29 35.84 11.79
C TYR A 102 5.44 36.78 11.40
N ASP A 103 6.17 37.30 12.39
CA ASP A 103 7.38 38.07 12.15
C ASP A 103 8.61 37.17 12.30
N PHE A 104 9.12 36.65 11.17
CA PHE A 104 10.29 35.76 11.14
C PHE A 104 11.60 36.42 11.63
N SER A 105 11.59 37.72 11.91
CA SER A 105 12.68 38.41 12.59
C SER A 105 12.81 37.99 14.05
N LYS A 106 11.73 37.46 14.66
CA LYS A 106 11.69 37.01 16.05
C LYS A 106 11.77 35.49 16.13
N PRO A 107 12.62 34.93 17.00
CA PRO A 107 12.76 33.47 17.13
C PRO A 107 11.49 32.80 17.65
N ALA A 108 10.73 33.49 18.53
CA ALA A 108 9.47 32.98 19.06
C ALA A 108 8.40 32.75 17.97
N ASP A 109 8.30 33.66 17.00
CA ASP A 109 7.32 33.56 15.93
C ASP A 109 7.70 32.42 14.95
N VAL A 110 9.00 32.26 14.67
CA VAL A 110 9.54 31.14 13.87
C VAL A 110 9.20 29.79 14.52
N LEU A 111 9.43 29.66 15.83
CA LEU A 111 9.09 28.45 16.59
C LEU A 111 7.59 28.20 16.59
N SER A 112 6.77 29.24 16.75
CA SER A 112 5.31 29.08 16.75
C SER A 112 4.82 28.56 15.40
N TYR A 113 5.33 29.10 14.29
CA TYR A 113 4.99 28.66 12.93
C TYR A 113 5.43 27.22 12.67
N LEU A 114 6.67 26.90 13.04
CA LEU A 114 7.22 25.54 12.94
C LEU A 114 6.44 24.54 13.81
N SER A 115 6.00 24.94 15.00
CA SER A 115 5.18 24.10 15.86
C SER A 115 3.80 23.81 15.24
N GLU A 116 3.16 24.82 14.62
CA GLU A 116 1.90 24.62 13.91
C GLU A 116 2.08 23.61 12.76
N ILE A 117 3.15 23.72 11.97
CA ILE A 117 3.46 22.77 10.89
C ILE A 117 3.66 21.35 11.44
N VAL A 118 4.42 21.21 12.53
CA VAL A 118 4.70 19.89 13.14
C VAL A 118 3.43 19.26 13.70
N THR A 119 2.49 20.04 14.22
CA THR A 119 1.20 19.52 14.71
C THR A 119 0.30 18.94 13.61
N CYS A 120 0.54 19.32 12.35
CA CYS A 120 -0.16 18.74 11.20
C CYS A 120 0.36 17.36 10.80
N LEU A 121 1.58 17.00 11.17
CA LEU A 121 2.11 15.66 10.93
C LEU A 121 1.34 14.66 11.82
N PRO A 122 0.94 13.49 11.30
CA PRO A 122 0.29 12.49 12.13
C PRO A 122 1.33 11.83 13.03
N ASN A 123 1.43 12.36 14.23
CA ASN A 123 1.97 11.61 15.35
C ASN A 123 0.78 11.13 16.18
N ASP A 124 0.77 9.87 16.61
CA ASP A 124 -0.25 9.37 17.53
C ASP A 124 -0.08 9.96 18.95
N GLU A 125 1.09 10.56 19.21
CA GLU A 125 1.50 11.19 20.48
C GLU A 125 1.49 12.72 20.38
N LYS A 126 0.31 13.31 20.13
CA LYS A 126 0.19 14.70 19.61
C LYS A 126 0.58 15.84 20.56
N SER A 127 0.65 15.64 21.87
CA SER A 127 0.89 16.77 22.79
C SER A 127 2.27 16.76 23.44
N GLU A 128 2.68 15.65 24.05
CA GLU A 128 3.93 15.63 24.83
C GLU A 128 5.18 15.67 23.94
N GLY A 129 5.15 14.99 22.78
CA GLY A 129 6.28 14.97 21.85
C GLY A 129 6.55 16.34 21.22
N VAL A 130 5.49 17.09 20.90
CA VAL A 130 5.60 18.43 20.30
C VAL A 130 6.15 19.45 21.30
N ASP A 131 5.70 19.39 22.56
CA ASP A 131 6.21 20.27 23.62
C ASP A 131 7.70 20.03 23.90
N VAL A 132 8.12 18.76 23.94
CA VAL A 132 9.54 18.40 24.10
C VAL A 132 10.35 18.89 22.90
N PHE A 133 9.83 18.68 21.69
CA PHE A 133 10.47 19.16 20.46
C PHE A 133 10.63 20.68 20.46
N ASN A 134 9.58 21.45 20.79
CA ASN A 134 9.64 22.90 20.85
C ASN A 134 10.71 23.40 21.84
N ARG A 135 10.80 22.79 23.03
CA ARG A 135 11.83 23.13 24.03
C ARG A 135 13.24 22.82 23.53
N LEU A 136 13.43 21.73 22.80
CA LEU A 136 14.72 21.38 22.22
C LEU A 136 15.14 22.38 21.14
N VAL A 137 14.23 22.75 20.24
CA VAL A 137 14.53 23.73 19.19
C VAL A 137 14.77 25.12 19.80
N GLU A 138 13.99 25.53 20.80
CA GLU A 138 14.21 26.78 21.54
C GLU A 138 15.61 26.81 22.18
N HIS A 139 16.01 25.75 22.88
CA HIS A 139 17.36 25.64 23.45
C HIS A 139 18.46 25.63 22.37
N LEU A 140 18.21 25.03 21.21
CA LEU A 140 19.13 25.07 20.08
C LEU A 140 19.24 26.47 19.47
N MET A 141 18.17 27.26 19.44
CA MET A 141 18.23 28.65 18.98
C MET A 141 19.03 29.54 19.93
N GLU A 142 18.97 29.28 21.24
CA GLU A 142 19.76 29.98 22.25
C GLU A 142 21.27 29.65 22.15
N THR A 143 21.59 28.38 21.85
CA THR A 143 22.98 27.89 21.80
C THR A 143 23.63 28.06 20.43
N SER A 144 22.83 28.08 19.35
CA SER A 144 23.27 28.24 17.97
C SER A 144 22.44 29.31 17.26
N PRO A 145 22.92 30.57 17.19
CA PRO A 145 22.19 31.64 16.52
C PRO A 145 22.04 31.42 15.00
N GLU A 146 22.87 30.54 14.41
CA GLU A 146 22.77 30.14 13.00
C GLU A 146 21.49 29.34 12.71
N LEU A 147 20.92 28.65 13.72
CA LEU A 147 19.68 27.88 13.59
C LEU A 147 18.49 28.77 13.21
N HIS A 148 18.42 29.97 13.76
CA HIS A 148 17.31 30.90 13.47
C HIS A 148 17.30 31.31 12.00
N GLY A 149 18.47 31.64 11.44
CA GLY A 149 18.61 31.94 10.02
C GLY A 149 18.21 30.75 9.13
N LEU A 150 18.73 29.56 9.45
CA LEU A 150 18.40 28.34 8.71
C LEU A 150 16.91 27.99 8.76
N LEU A 151 16.30 28.04 9.94
CA LEU A 151 14.87 27.76 10.11
C LEU A 151 14.01 28.76 9.34
N LYS A 152 14.39 30.04 9.36
CA LYS A 152 13.70 31.05 8.56
C LYS A 152 13.78 30.73 7.07
N ASP A 153 14.98 30.47 6.56
CA ASP A 153 15.20 30.19 5.14
C ASP A 153 14.43 28.93 4.69
N GLU A 154 14.42 27.87 5.50
CA GLU A 154 13.68 26.63 5.19
C GLU A 154 12.15 26.83 5.26
N LEU A 155 11.64 27.59 6.24
CA LEU A 155 10.22 27.91 6.32
C LEU A 155 9.77 28.84 5.19
N GLU A 156 10.63 29.75 4.73
CA GLU A 156 10.36 30.58 3.56
C GLU A 156 10.35 29.76 2.26
N LYS A 157 11.26 28.79 2.09
CA LYS A 157 11.18 27.82 0.99
C LYS A 157 9.88 27.03 1.02
N LEU A 158 9.47 26.56 2.20
CA LEU A 158 8.21 25.83 2.37
C LEU A 158 7.00 26.70 1.99
N HIS A 159 6.97 27.95 2.45
CA HIS A 159 5.95 28.93 2.04
C HIS A 159 5.91 29.11 0.52
N ASN A 160 7.07 29.28 -0.12
CA ASN A 160 7.16 29.43 -1.57
C ASN A 160 6.62 28.21 -2.32
N LEU A 161 6.89 26.99 -1.84
CA LEU A 161 6.33 25.76 -2.41
C LEU A 161 4.80 25.71 -2.27
N LEU A 162 4.28 26.06 -1.09
CA LEU A 162 2.83 26.07 -0.85
C LEU A 162 2.10 27.17 -1.65
N ALA A 163 2.72 28.34 -1.82
CA ALA A 163 2.19 29.43 -2.62
C ALA A 163 2.22 29.14 -4.14
N GLN A 164 3.24 28.42 -4.61
CA GLN A 164 3.38 28.00 -6.01
C GLN A 164 2.45 26.83 -6.40
N GLY A 165 1.88 26.11 -5.41
CA GLY A 165 0.97 24.98 -5.63
C GLY A 165 -0.30 25.28 -6.44
N SER A 166 -0.57 26.55 -6.77
CA SER A 166 -1.63 26.92 -7.73
C SER A 166 -1.27 26.63 -9.20
N ALA A 167 0.02 26.42 -9.52
CA ALA A 167 0.52 26.23 -10.88
C ALA A 167 1.01 24.80 -11.20
N GLN A 168 1.22 23.96 -10.18
CA GLN A 168 1.72 22.59 -10.30
C GLN A 168 0.65 21.54 -9.94
N GLU A 169 0.87 20.28 -10.29
CA GLU A 169 -0.01 19.21 -9.85
C GLU A 169 0.03 19.08 -8.31
N PRO A 170 -1.12 18.89 -7.64
CA PRO A 170 -1.20 18.95 -6.19
C PRO A 170 -0.46 17.79 -5.50
N LEU A 171 -0.35 16.63 -6.15
CA LEU A 171 0.44 15.51 -5.63
C LEU A 171 1.94 15.79 -5.68
N GLU A 172 2.44 16.30 -6.81
CA GLU A 172 3.85 16.72 -6.93
C GLU A 172 4.21 17.80 -5.91
N THR A 173 3.29 18.73 -5.66
CA THR A 173 3.45 19.76 -4.63
C THR A 173 3.50 19.15 -3.23
N ALA A 174 2.62 18.18 -2.92
CA ALA A 174 2.61 17.49 -1.63
C ALA A 174 3.91 16.72 -1.37
N GLU A 175 4.43 16.03 -2.39
CA GLU A 175 5.73 15.33 -2.32
C GLU A 175 6.89 16.29 -2.08
N ALA A 176 6.94 17.41 -2.81
CA ALA A 176 7.98 18.43 -2.63
C ALA A 176 7.96 19.05 -1.22
N VAL A 177 6.76 19.30 -0.67
CA VAL A 177 6.60 19.81 0.70
C VAL A 177 7.09 18.79 1.73
N LEU A 178 6.76 17.51 1.56
CA LEU A 178 7.25 16.44 2.41
C LEU A 178 8.78 16.32 2.36
N GLN A 179 9.36 16.43 1.16
CA GLN A 179 10.80 16.41 0.99
C GLN A 179 11.48 17.60 1.70
N ALA A 180 10.93 18.80 1.59
CA ALA A 180 11.43 19.97 2.31
C ALA A 180 11.38 19.78 3.84
N LEU A 181 10.32 19.15 4.36
CA LEU A 181 10.21 18.82 5.79
C LEU A 181 11.21 17.77 6.23
N THR A 182 11.46 16.74 5.40
CA THR A 182 12.51 15.76 5.70
C THR A 182 13.89 16.41 5.72
N ASP A 183 14.18 17.31 4.79
CA ASP A 183 15.45 18.05 4.74
C ASP A 183 15.61 18.95 5.98
N LEU A 184 14.57 19.69 6.36
CA LEU A 184 14.53 20.46 7.60
C LEU A 184 14.81 19.58 8.83
N SER A 185 14.18 18.41 8.93
CA SER A 185 14.41 17.49 10.05
C SER A 185 15.86 17.02 10.12
N SER A 186 16.47 16.77 8.96
CA SER A 186 17.87 16.32 8.88
C SER A 186 18.84 17.42 9.32
N HIS A 187 18.61 18.67 8.91
CA HIS A 187 19.40 19.82 9.33
C HIS A 187 19.29 20.07 10.85
N LEU A 188 18.09 19.94 11.43
CA LEU A 188 17.89 20.05 12.87
C LEU A 188 18.70 18.99 13.63
N VAL A 189 18.70 17.74 13.14
CA VAL A 189 19.49 16.66 13.73
C VAL A 189 20.99 16.95 13.64
N GLU A 190 21.49 17.42 12.49
CA GLU A 190 22.91 17.78 12.33
C GLU A 190 23.34 18.90 13.29
N ILE A 191 22.51 19.92 13.47
CA ILE A 191 22.84 21.03 14.38
C ILE A 191 22.77 20.58 15.84
N TRP A 192 21.78 19.74 16.18
CA TRP A 192 21.71 19.14 17.50
C TRP A 192 22.94 18.28 17.81
N GLN A 193 23.40 17.48 16.84
CA GLN A 193 24.64 16.70 16.94
C GLN A 193 25.86 17.59 17.18
N LYS A 194 26.00 18.68 16.40
CA LYS A 194 27.07 19.67 16.57
C LYS A 194 27.03 20.32 17.96
N ALA A 195 25.84 20.70 18.44
CA ALA A 195 25.65 21.33 19.74
C ALA A 195 25.97 20.38 20.92
N GLN A 196 25.67 19.09 20.78
CA GLN A 196 25.99 18.06 21.78
C GLN A 196 27.46 17.61 21.73
N GLY A 197 28.21 17.96 20.68
CA GLY A 197 29.55 17.40 20.43
C GLY A 197 29.53 15.90 20.10
N ILE A 198 28.37 15.35 19.74
CA ILE A 198 28.17 13.93 19.47
C ILE A 198 27.98 13.72 17.97
N ASN A 199 28.94 13.06 17.33
CA ASN A 199 28.92 12.75 15.90
C ASN A 199 28.29 11.37 15.68
N PHE A 200 26.95 11.27 15.75
CA PHE A 200 26.29 10.09 15.21
C PHE A 200 26.24 10.23 13.70
N GLY A 201 27.30 9.77 13.03
CA GLY A 201 27.35 9.74 11.57
C GLY A 201 26.12 9.00 11.03
N LEU A 202 25.14 9.75 10.55
CA LEU A 202 24.10 9.26 9.66
C LEU A 202 24.78 8.96 8.33
N LYS A 203 25.55 7.87 8.31
CA LYS A 203 26.01 7.26 7.07
C LYS A 203 24.75 6.74 6.42
N GLY A 204 24.23 7.51 5.47
CA GLY A 204 23.20 7.06 4.55
C GLY A 204 23.56 5.65 4.09
N VAL A 205 22.59 4.75 4.21
CA VAL A 205 22.68 3.38 3.71
C VAL A 205 22.81 3.47 2.19
N LYS A 206 24.04 3.69 1.73
CA LYS A 206 24.43 3.46 0.34
C LYS A 206 24.52 1.96 0.18
N ASP A 207 23.56 1.42 -0.55
CA ASP A 207 23.60 0.20 -1.33
C ASP A 207 24.57 -0.87 -0.83
N LYS A 208 23.99 -1.88 -0.18
CA LYS A 208 24.56 -3.23 -0.15
C LYS A 208 24.78 -3.69 -1.60
N LYS A 209 25.98 -3.47 -2.13
CA LYS A 209 26.60 -4.45 -3.02
C LYS A 209 27.28 -5.48 -2.15
N SER A 210 26.88 -6.73 -2.38
CA SER A 210 27.57 -7.91 -1.90
C SER A 210 29.05 -7.81 -2.26
N ASP A 211 29.91 -8.12 -1.30
CA ASP A 211 30.84 -9.26 -1.37
C ASP A 211 31.84 -9.20 -0.21
N GLY A 212 32.02 -10.32 0.47
CA GLY A 212 33.27 -10.69 1.14
C GLY A 212 33.48 -10.23 2.59
N GLU A 213 33.34 -11.21 3.50
CA GLU A 213 34.13 -11.46 4.72
C GLU A 213 34.59 -10.33 5.67
N ASP A 214 34.17 -10.53 6.93
CA ASP A 214 34.97 -10.52 8.17
C ASP A 214 35.55 -9.21 8.72
N THR A 215 34.99 -8.76 9.85
CA THR A 215 35.55 -8.87 11.23
C THR A 215 34.90 -7.81 12.13
N TYR A 216 34.46 -8.20 13.33
CA TYR A 216 33.96 -7.27 14.34
C TYR A 216 35.06 -7.03 15.37
N GLU A 217 35.56 -5.81 15.48
CA GLU A 217 36.26 -5.35 16.68
C GLU A 217 35.31 -4.44 17.48
N VAL A 218 35.01 -4.88 18.70
CA VAL A 218 34.38 -4.07 19.74
C VAL A 218 35.51 -3.38 20.49
N VAL A 219 35.58 -2.05 20.43
CA VAL A 219 36.49 -1.27 21.29
C VAL A 219 35.62 -0.51 22.28
N GLY A 220 35.85 -0.77 23.56
CA GLY A 220 35.29 -0.03 24.69
C GLY A 220 36.06 1.24 25.01
#